data_AF-A0A293MJQ4-F1
#
_entry.id   AF-A0A293MJQ4-F1
#
_cell.length_a   1.000
_cell.length_b   1.000
_cell.length_c   1.000
_cell.angle_alpha   90.00
_cell.angle_beta   90.00
_cell.angle_gamma   90.00
#
_symmetry.space_group_name_H-M   'P 1'
#
loop_
_entity.id
_entity.type
_entity.pdbx_description
1 polymer ?
#
loop_
_entity_poly.entity_id
_entity_poly.type
_entity_poly.pdbx_seq_one_letter_code
_entity_poly.pdbx_strand_id
1 'polypeptide(L)'
;MYEPVRVDINSKGKFRARRVNYIQTNFIQTLAYPLKFRTKGPFQYFQVRETWRITDFLLNPMVLMMVVPLLLIMVLPKLMNAADPETQREMHQMQMPKYDMPELSEMMTSFFTGGNKRPQTKTETRDLRQRRQKP
;
A
#
# COMPACT_ATOMS: atom_id res chain seq x y z
N MET A 1 -17.26 -23.67 17.73
CA MET A 1 -16.33 -24.82 17.64
C MET A 1 -15.68 -25.08 19.00
N TYR A 2 -15.53 -26.35 19.38
CA TYR A 2 -14.83 -26.76 20.60
C TYR A 2 -13.38 -27.14 20.31
N GLU A 3 -12.52 -27.03 21.32
CA GLU A 3 -11.14 -27.50 21.18
C GLU A 3 -11.06 -29.03 21.31
N PRO A 4 -10.36 -29.73 20.39
CA PRO A 4 -10.14 -31.15 20.54
C PRO A 4 -9.19 -31.42 21.72
N VAL A 5 -9.57 -32.40 22.54
CA VAL A 5 -8.80 -32.85 23.71
C VAL A 5 -8.57 -34.35 23.58
N ARG A 6 -7.34 -34.80 23.83
CA ARG A 6 -7.00 -36.23 23.87
C ARG A 6 -7.16 -36.73 25.30
N VAL A 7 -7.86 -37.84 25.46
CA VAL A 7 -8.01 -38.53 26.74
C VAL A 7 -7.37 -39.90 26.61
N ASP A 8 -6.35 -40.17 27.42
CA ASP A 8 -5.74 -41.49 27.52
C ASP A 8 -6.25 -42.17 28.79
N ILE A 9 -6.72 -43.42 28.63
CA ILE A 9 -7.27 -44.24 29.71
C ILE A 9 -6.39 -45.47 29.83
N ASN A 10 -5.82 -45.68 31.02
CA ASN A 10 -5.08 -46.91 31.31
C ASN A 10 -6.08 -48.05 31.60
N SER A 11 -5.71 -49.31 31.38
CA SER A 11 -6.49 -50.50 31.76
C SER A 11 -6.90 -50.52 33.24
N LYS A 12 -6.16 -49.81 34.11
CA LYS A 12 -6.50 -49.61 35.53
C LYS A 12 -7.53 -48.49 35.81
N GLY A 13 -8.08 -47.86 34.77
CA GLY A 13 -9.06 -46.76 34.89
C GLY A 13 -8.47 -45.39 35.23
N LYS A 14 -7.14 -45.20 35.20
CA LYS A 14 -6.52 -43.89 35.41
C LYS A 14 -6.68 -43.01 34.17
N PHE A 15 -7.30 -41.85 34.34
CA PHE A 15 -7.52 -40.87 33.28
C PHE A 15 -6.37 -39.86 33.18
N ARG A 16 -6.02 -39.50 31.95
CA ARG A 16 -5.13 -38.37 31.64
C ARG A 16 -5.69 -37.59 30.46
N ALA A 17 -6.06 -36.34 30.70
CA ALA A 17 -6.48 -35.41 29.65
C ALA A 17 -5.30 -34.55 29.20
N ARG A 18 -5.14 -34.38 27.88
CA ARG A 18 -4.05 -33.60 27.28
C ARG A 18 -4.54 -32.81 26.06
N ARG A 19 -3.94 -31.66 25.76
CA ARG A 19 -4.23 -30.97 24.48
C ARG A 19 -3.74 -31.82 23.30
N VAL A 20 -4.48 -31.78 22.20
CA VAL A 20 -4.09 -32.47 20.97
C VAL A 20 -3.01 -31.66 20.26
N ASN A 21 -1.82 -32.24 20.15
CA ASN A 21 -0.73 -31.70 19.34
C ASN A 21 -0.31 -32.77 18.32
N TYR A 22 -0.45 -32.46 17.03
CA TYR A 22 -0.10 -33.36 15.93
C TYR A 22 1.37 -33.24 15.49
N ILE A 23 2.03 -32.13 15.83
CA ILE A 23 3.40 -31.83 15.39
C ILE A 23 4.41 -32.42 16.37
N GLN A 24 4.17 -32.24 17.67
CA GLN A 24 5.08 -32.70 18.73
C GLN A 24 4.35 -33.64 19.69
N THR A 25 4.40 -34.94 19.41
CA THR A 25 3.75 -35.98 20.22
C THR A 25 4.32 -36.08 21.64
N ASN A 26 5.61 -35.75 21.81
CA ASN A 26 6.30 -35.80 23.10
C ASN A 26 5.96 -34.63 24.02
N PHE A 27 5.44 -33.53 23.48
CA PHE A 27 5.11 -32.35 24.27
C PHE A 27 3.75 -32.52 24.93
N ILE A 28 3.76 -32.67 26.25
CA ILE A 28 2.58 -33.02 27.05
C ILE A 28 2.07 -31.79 27.79
N GLN A 29 0.96 -31.23 27.30
CA GLN A 29 0.18 -30.25 28.07
C GLN A 29 -0.99 -30.96 28.75
N THR A 30 -0.90 -31.16 30.06
CA THR A 30 -1.98 -31.77 30.85
C THR A 30 -3.14 -30.80 31.01
N LEU A 31 -4.35 -31.33 30.97
CA LEU A 31 -5.59 -30.61 31.22
C LEU A 31 -6.26 -31.16 32.48
N ALA A 32 -6.97 -30.28 33.19
CA ALA A 32 -7.75 -30.68 34.35
C ALA A 32 -8.92 -31.59 33.94
N TYR A 33 -9.21 -32.57 34.78
CA TYR A 33 -10.37 -33.45 34.67
C TYR A 33 -11.33 -33.16 35.83
N PRO A 34 -12.67 -33.17 35.65
CA PRO A 34 -13.43 -33.42 34.41
C PRO A 34 -13.25 -32.34 33.34
N LEU A 35 -13.45 -32.71 32.07
CA LEU A 35 -13.27 -31.80 30.94
C LEU A 35 -14.34 -30.70 30.92
N LYS A 36 -13.91 -29.44 30.96
CA LYS A 36 -14.78 -28.28 30.79
C LYS A 36 -14.52 -27.65 29.41
N PHE A 37 -15.39 -27.95 28.46
CA PHE A 37 -15.28 -27.40 27.12
C PHE A 37 -15.87 -25.98 27.06
N ARG A 38 -15.04 -25.02 26.64
CA ARG A 38 -15.48 -23.65 26.29
C ARG A 38 -15.56 -23.54 24.78
N THR A 39 -16.60 -22.89 24.28
CA THR A 39 -16.75 -22.59 22.85
C THR A 39 -15.76 -21.50 22.45
N LYS A 40 -14.99 -21.71 21.37
CA LYS A 40 -14.08 -20.68 20.80
C LYS A 40 -14.82 -19.57 20.04
N GLY A 41 -16.10 -19.78 19.72
CA GLY A 41 -16.92 -18.88 18.91
C GLY A 41 -17.78 -19.63 17.89
N PRO A 42 -18.67 -18.93 17.16
CA PRO A 42 -19.41 -19.49 16.03
C PRO A 42 -18.42 -19.89 14.93
N PHE A 43 -18.71 -20.99 14.24
CA PHE A 43 -17.88 -21.44 13.12
C PHE A 43 -18.40 -20.84 11.81
N GLN A 44 -17.51 -20.28 11.00
CA GLN A 44 -17.84 -19.75 9.68
C GLN A 44 -17.91 -20.90 8.68
N TYR A 45 -19.08 -21.51 8.55
CA TYR A 45 -19.30 -22.61 7.60
C TYR A 45 -19.33 -22.15 6.14
N PHE A 46 -19.66 -20.87 5.92
CA PHE A 46 -19.82 -20.30 4.59
C PHE A 46 -18.79 -19.22 4.36
N GLN A 47 -18.18 -19.24 3.17
CA GLN A 47 -17.39 -18.12 2.68
C GLN A 47 -18.34 -17.03 2.18
N VAL A 48 -18.13 -15.80 2.64
CA VAL A 48 -18.89 -14.64 2.16
C VAL A 48 -18.47 -14.38 0.72
N ARG A 49 -19.44 -14.22 -0.18
CA ARG A 49 -19.17 -13.88 -1.59
C ARG A 49 -18.62 -12.47 -1.67
N GLU A 50 -17.70 -12.24 -2.60
CA GLU A 50 -17.24 -10.88 -2.92
C GLU A 50 -18.43 -10.07 -3.41
N THR A 51 -18.81 -9.07 -2.62
CA THR A 51 -19.86 -8.13 -2.97
C THR A 51 -19.25 -6.93 -3.66
N TRP A 52 -19.91 -6.39 -4.68
CA TRP A 52 -19.59 -5.07 -5.21
C TRP A 52 -19.95 -4.02 -4.17
N ARG A 53 -18.98 -3.66 -3.32
CA ARG A 53 -19.13 -2.60 -2.32
C ARG A 53 -18.70 -1.30 -2.95
N ILE A 54 -19.65 -0.36 -3.07
CA ILE A 54 -19.37 0.98 -3.57
C ILE A 54 -18.31 1.67 -2.70
N THR A 55 -18.29 1.39 -1.39
CA THR A 55 -17.27 1.85 -0.45
C THR A 55 -15.87 1.37 -0.83
N ASP A 56 -15.74 0.15 -1.33
CA ASP A 56 -14.44 -0.45 -1.66
C ASP A 56 -13.92 0.12 -2.99
N PHE A 57 -14.83 0.56 -3.88
CA PHE A 57 -14.49 1.34 -5.07
C PHE A 57 -14.08 2.78 -4.71
N LEU A 58 -14.85 3.47 -3.86
CA LEU A 58 -14.56 4.83 -3.42
C LEU A 58 -13.27 4.93 -2.60
N LEU A 59 -13.00 3.95 -1.73
CA LEU A 59 -11.79 3.89 -0.90
C LEU A 59 -10.63 3.15 -1.59
N ASN A 60 -10.73 2.90 -2.88
CA ASN A 60 -9.63 2.34 -3.64
C ASN A 60 -8.51 3.40 -3.77
N PRO A 61 -7.26 3.10 -3.41
CA PRO A 61 -6.17 4.06 -3.47
C PRO A 61 -5.99 4.67 -4.86
N MET A 62 -6.30 3.92 -5.94
CA MET A 62 -6.22 4.47 -7.29
C MET A 62 -7.32 5.49 -7.58
N VAL A 63 -8.56 5.21 -7.19
CA VAL A 63 -9.70 6.12 -7.40
C VAL A 63 -9.53 7.38 -6.55
N LEU A 64 -9.13 7.24 -5.28
CA LEU A 64 -8.85 8.39 -4.41
C LEU A 64 -7.74 9.28 -4.96
N MET A 65 -6.62 8.69 -5.39
CA MET A 65 -5.50 9.45 -5.96
C MET A 65 -5.86 10.14 -7.28
N MET A 66 -6.90 9.71 -8.00
CA MET A 66 -7.36 10.42 -9.19
C MET A 66 -8.40 11.50 -8.86
N VAL A 67 -9.37 11.21 -7.99
CA VAL A 67 -10.47 12.14 -7.68
C VAL A 67 -10.02 13.30 -6.80
N VAL A 68 -9.18 13.05 -5.79
CA VAL A 68 -8.70 14.08 -4.85
C VAL A 68 -7.93 15.21 -5.55
N PRO A 69 -6.91 14.96 -6.39
CA PRO A 69 -6.21 16.06 -7.06
C PRO A 69 -7.09 16.79 -8.07
N LEU A 70 -8.00 16.12 -8.76
CA LEU A 70 -8.96 16.79 -9.66
C LEU A 70 -9.89 17.74 -8.89
N LEU A 71 -10.38 17.31 -7.71
CA LEU A 71 -11.22 18.13 -6.85
C LEU A 71 -10.45 19.37 -6.37
N LEU A 72 -9.18 19.21 -5.96
CA LEU A 72 -8.32 20.33 -5.57
C LEU A 72 -8.13 21.31 -6.74
N ILE A 73 -7.78 20.83 -7.94
CA ILE A 73 -7.61 21.68 -9.12
C ILE A 73 -8.90 22.42 -9.49
N MET A 74 -10.08 21.84 -9.21
CA MET A 74 -11.36 22.46 -9.49
C MET A 74 -11.80 23.47 -8.41
N VAL A 75 -11.50 23.19 -7.14
CA VAL A 75 -11.96 24.02 -6.00
C VAL A 75 -10.99 25.15 -5.69
N LEU A 76 -9.67 24.92 -5.77
CA LEU A 76 -8.65 25.95 -5.54
C LEU A 76 -8.89 27.24 -6.37
N PRO A 77 -9.09 27.18 -7.70
CA PRO A 77 -9.37 28.38 -8.48
C PRO A 77 -10.73 28.98 -8.10
N LYS A 78 -11.75 28.17 -7.74
CA LYS A 78 -13.03 28.73 -7.32
C LYS A 78 -12.96 29.47 -6.00
N LEU A 79 -12.15 29.00 -5.05
CA LEU A 79 -11.90 29.72 -3.80
C LEU A 79 -11.13 31.02 -4.06
N MET A 80 -10.11 31.00 -4.93
CA MET A 80 -9.35 32.20 -5.29
C MET A 80 -10.17 33.22 -6.11
N ASN A 81 -11.04 32.76 -7.00
CA ASN A 81 -11.94 33.63 -7.76
C ASN A 81 -13.10 34.16 -6.91
N ALA A 82 -13.53 33.43 -5.88
CA ALA A 82 -14.58 33.86 -4.96
C ALA A 82 -14.05 34.75 -3.82
N ALA A 83 -12.74 34.76 -3.56
CA ALA A 83 -12.10 35.46 -2.44
C ALA A 83 -11.29 36.71 -2.86
N ASP A 84 -11.89 37.55 -3.71
CA ASP A 84 -11.54 38.97 -3.96
C ASP A 84 -10.95 39.33 -5.35
N PRO A 85 -11.47 40.40 -5.99
CA PRO A 85 -10.91 40.98 -7.23
C PRO A 85 -9.59 41.75 -7.01
N GLU A 86 -9.14 41.94 -5.78
CA GLU A 86 -7.84 42.60 -5.48
C GLU A 86 -6.65 41.65 -5.65
N THR A 87 -6.78 40.38 -5.27
CA THR A 87 -5.72 39.37 -5.45
C THR A 87 -5.44 39.05 -6.92
N GLN A 88 -6.44 39.19 -7.80
CA GLN A 88 -6.24 39.08 -9.24
C GLN A 88 -5.40 40.25 -9.80
N ARG A 89 -5.60 41.47 -9.28
CA ARG A 89 -4.82 42.65 -9.66
C ARG A 89 -3.39 42.56 -9.15
N GLU A 90 -3.18 42.05 -7.93
CA GLU A 90 -1.84 41.78 -7.40
C GLU A 90 -1.09 40.70 -8.19
N MET A 91 -1.77 39.64 -8.67
CA MET A 91 -1.18 38.66 -9.59
C MET A 91 -0.84 39.23 -10.97
N HIS A 92 -1.66 40.14 -11.49
CA HIS A 92 -1.38 40.79 -12.79
C HIS A 92 -0.27 41.85 -12.67
N GLN A 93 -0.10 42.44 -11.48
CA GLN A 93 0.91 43.45 -11.18
C GLN A 93 2.24 42.83 -10.73
N MET A 94 2.21 41.66 -10.09
CA MET A 94 3.35 40.75 -9.99
C MET A 94 3.52 40.02 -11.33
N GLN A 95 3.98 40.75 -12.35
CA GLN A 95 4.63 40.13 -13.49
C GLN A 95 5.78 39.28 -12.93
N MET A 96 5.53 37.97 -12.82
CA MET A 96 6.48 36.98 -12.35
C MET A 96 7.80 37.23 -13.08
N PRO A 97 8.88 37.64 -12.38
CA PRO A 97 10.19 37.69 -13.02
C PRO A 97 10.44 36.27 -13.49
N LYS A 98 10.61 36.08 -14.81
CA LYS A 98 10.79 34.79 -15.49
C LYS A 98 11.55 33.81 -14.60
N TYR A 99 10.81 33.03 -13.82
CA TYR A 99 11.38 32.00 -13.00
C TYR A 99 11.38 30.80 -13.92
N ASP A 100 12.57 30.44 -14.40
CA ASP A 100 12.86 29.13 -14.97
C ASP A 100 12.54 28.09 -13.89
N MET A 101 11.25 27.81 -13.69
CA MET A 101 10.85 26.71 -12.85
C MET A 101 11.20 25.44 -13.63
N PRO A 102 12.06 24.56 -13.08
CA PRO A 102 12.36 23.29 -13.71
C PRO A 102 11.04 22.55 -13.95
N GLU A 103 10.93 21.88 -15.11
CA GLU A 103 9.71 21.22 -15.53
C GLU A 103 9.21 20.32 -14.39
N LEU A 104 7.93 20.41 -14.06
CA LEU A 104 7.33 19.67 -12.95
C LEU A 104 7.58 18.15 -13.09
N SER A 105 7.84 17.65 -14.30
CA SER A 105 8.25 16.27 -14.54
C SER A 105 9.60 15.91 -13.90
N GLU A 106 10.60 16.81 -13.91
CA GLU A 106 11.91 16.57 -13.32
C GLU A 106 11.86 16.62 -11.79
N MET A 107 11.06 17.51 -11.22
CA MET A 107 10.82 17.58 -9.78
C MET A 107 10.02 16.37 -9.28
N MET A 108 8.99 15.96 -10.00
CA MET A 108 8.21 14.75 -9.67
C MET A 108 9.08 13.50 -9.80
N THR A 109 9.88 13.40 -10.87
CA THR A 109 10.77 12.27 -11.09
C THR A 109 11.85 12.20 -10.01
N SER A 110 12.46 13.32 -9.62
CA SER A 110 13.48 13.33 -8.56
C SER A 110 12.94 12.93 -7.18
N PHE A 111 11.68 13.24 -6.88
CA PHE A 111 11.01 12.82 -5.64
C PHE A 111 10.58 11.34 -5.69
N PHE A 112 10.10 10.85 -6.84
CA PHE A 112 9.67 9.47 -7.01
C PHE A 112 10.83 8.48 -7.19
N THR A 113 11.96 8.93 -7.74
CA THR A 113 13.13 8.09 -8.05
C THR A 113 14.14 7.97 -6.90
N GLY A 114 13.92 8.63 -5.76
CA GLY A 114 14.72 8.44 -4.55
C GLY A 114 16.24 8.53 -4.78
N GLY A 115 16.76 9.74 -4.97
CA GLY A 115 18.18 10.05 -4.70
C GLY A 115 19.24 9.16 -5.36
N ASN A 116 19.08 8.73 -6.61
CA ASN A 116 20.14 8.00 -7.31
C ASN A 116 20.43 8.60 -8.68
N LYS A 117 21.47 9.45 -8.74
CA LYS A 117 22.08 9.89 -9.99
C LYS A 117 22.68 8.67 -10.70
N ARG A 118 22.15 8.32 -11.86
CA ARG A 118 22.89 7.56 -12.89
C ARG A 118 23.07 8.47 -14.10
N PRO A 119 24.31 8.72 -14.57
CA PRO A 119 24.51 9.50 -15.78
C PRO A 119 24.10 8.64 -16.97
N GLN A 120 23.06 9.06 -17.69
CA GLN A 120 22.70 8.45 -18.96
C GLN A 120 23.64 8.99 -20.05
N THR A 121 24.33 8.02 -20.65
CA THR A 121 25.23 8.11 -21.79
C THR A 121 24.53 8.78 -22.96
N LYS A 122 25.03 9.93 -23.42
CA LYS A 122 24.65 10.49 -24.72
C LYS A 122 25.37 9.73 -25.82
N THR A 123 24.63 8.92 -26.56
CA THR A 123 25.05 8.41 -27.86
C THR A 123 24.91 9.53 -28.88
N GLU A 124 26.02 10.13 -29.31
CA GLU A 124 26.06 10.98 -30.51
C GLU A 124 27.02 10.37 -31.54
N THR A 125 26.42 9.71 -32.52
CA THR A 125 26.96 9.42 -33.84
C THR A 125 27.28 10.70 -34.60
N ARG A 126 28.56 10.95 -34.92
CA ARG A 126 29.05 11.52 -36.20
C ARG A 126 30.55 11.84 -36.10
N ASP A 127 31.40 11.00 -36.72
CA ASP A 127 32.48 11.46 -37.63
C ASP A 127 33.35 10.28 -38.10
N LEU A 128 32.90 9.62 -39.17
CA LEU A 128 33.71 8.71 -39.99
C LEU A 128 34.06 9.43 -41.29
N ARG A 129 34.92 10.46 -41.23
CA ARG A 129 35.40 11.13 -42.45
C ARG A 129 36.67 11.97 -42.31
N GLN A 130 37.69 11.53 -41.57
CA GLN A 130 39.01 12.17 -41.68
C GLN A 130 40.16 11.26 -41.23
N ARG A 131 40.39 10.18 -41.98
CA ARG A 131 41.66 9.45 -41.97
C ARG A 131 41.92 8.83 -43.34
N ARG A 132 42.26 9.68 -44.30
CA ARG A 132 42.98 9.29 -45.54
C ARG A 132 43.49 10.55 -46.21
N GLN A 133 44.83 10.68 -46.21
CA GLN A 133 45.73 11.74 -46.69
C GLN A 133 46.62 12.15 -45.51
N LYS A 134 47.93 11.94 -45.50
CA LYS A 134 48.93 11.98 -46.59
C LYS A 134 50.22 11.22 -46.15
N PRO A 135 51.22 11.07 -47.04
CA PRO A 135 52.38 10.18 -46.90
C PRO A 135 53.37 10.59 -45.80
#